data_AF-A0A7C4W479-F1
#
_entry.id   AF-A0A7C4W479-F1
#
_cell.length_a   1.000
_cell.length_b   1.000
_cell.length_c   1.000
_cell.angle_alpha   90.00
_cell.angle_beta   90.00
_cell.angle_gamma   90.00
#
_symmetry.space_group_name_H-M   'P 1'
#
loop_
_entity.id
_entity.type
_entity.pdbx_description
1 polymer ?
#
loop_
_entity_poly.entity_id
_entity_poly.type
_entity_poly.pdbx_seq_one_letter_code
_entity_poly.pdbx_strand_id
1 'polypeptide(L)' 'MYVKDIMNSNVVYVEAPGNREQILKKFFEKKVSGFPVVKKGTKQVIGIITREDFLKHIYEEQIALI' A
#
# COMPACT_ATOMS: atom_id res chain seq x y z
N MET A 1 19.56 11.76 -17.11
CA MET A 1 18.94 11.18 -15.90
C MET A 1 17.70 10.44 -16.32
N TYR A 2 17.68 9.13 -16.10
CA TYR A 2 16.54 8.26 -16.35
C TYR A 2 15.74 8.06 -15.06
N VAL A 3 14.45 7.74 -15.18
CA VAL A 3 13.56 7.47 -14.02
C VAL A 3 14.15 6.39 -13.10
N LYS A 4 14.75 5.35 -13.68
CA LYS A 4 15.43 4.26 -12.95
C LYS A 4 16.57 4.73 -12.06
N ASP A 5 17.14 5.91 -12.32
CA ASP A 5 18.26 6.45 -11.55
C ASP A 5 17.78 7.02 -10.20
N ILE A 6 16.46 7.23 -10.02
CA ILE A 6 15.83 7.77 -8.81
C ILE A 6 14.97 6.72 -8.08
N MET A 7 14.48 5.70 -8.81
CA MET A 7 13.60 4.67 -8.26
C MET A 7 14.29 3.78 -7.22
N ASN A 8 13.50 3.28 -6.26
CA ASN A 8 13.95 2.30 -5.28
C ASN A 8 13.49 0.90 -5.67
N SER A 9 14.43 -0.03 -5.82
CA SER A 9 14.14 -1.44 -6.16
C SER A 9 13.56 -2.25 -4.99
N ASN A 10 13.82 -1.84 -3.75
CA ASN A 10 13.29 -2.50 -2.56
C ASN A 10 11.93 -1.90 -2.18
N VAL A 11 10.92 -2.23 -2.99
CA VAL A 11 9.56 -1.70 -2.86
C VAL A 11 8.85 -2.41 -1.71
N VAL A 12 8.36 -1.63 -0.74
CA VAL A 12 7.45 -2.13 0.28
C VAL A 12 6.02 -2.12 -0.28
N TYR A 13 5.34 -3.25 -0.24
CA TYR A 13 3.96 -3.41 -0.71
C TYR A 13 3.05 -4.04 0.37
N VAL A 14 1.76 -4.02 0.09
CA VAL A 14 0.72 -4.68 0.88
C VAL A 14 -0.05 -5.66 0.00
N GLU A 15 -0.65 -6.68 0.61
CA GLU A 15 -1.38 -7.72 -0.12
C GLU A 15 -2.89 -7.61 0.11
N ALA A 16 -3.67 -7.90 -0.93
CA ALA A 16 -5.12 -8.07 -0.84
C ALA A 16 -5.51 -9.55 -1.05
N PRO A 17 -6.49 -10.09 -0.29
CA PRO A 17 -7.21 -9.40 0.80
C PRO A 17 -6.33 -9.22 2.05
N GLY A 18 -6.59 -8.16 2.82
CA GLY A 18 -5.93 -7.89 4.10
C GLY A 18 -6.71 -6.86 4.92
N ASN A 19 -6.16 -6.46 6.07
CA ASN A 19 -6.83 -5.61 7.06
C ASN A 19 -6.20 -4.20 7.16
N ARG A 20 -7.06 -3.18 7.35
CA ARG A 20 -6.73 -1.77 7.60
C ARG A 20 -5.62 -1.54 8.64
N GLU A 21 -5.76 -2.14 9.83
CA GLU A 21 -4.84 -1.99 10.96
C GLU A 21 -3.41 -2.38 10.59
N GLN A 22 -3.25 -3.47 9.82
CA GLN A 22 -1.93 -3.94 9.39
C GLN A 22 -1.25 -2.94 8.46
N ILE A 23 -2.01 -2.25 7.60
CA ILE A 23 -1.45 -1.20 6.75
C ILE A 23 -1.11 0.05 7.57
N LEU A 24 -2.00 0.48 8.47
CA LEU A 24 -1.73 1.62 9.34
C LEU A 24 -0.44 1.40 10.15
N LYS A 25 -0.27 0.20 10.71
CA LYS A 25 0.98 -0.18 11.37
C LYS A 25 2.19 -0.08 10.44
N LYS A 26 2.09 -0.56 9.20
CA LYS A 26 3.15 -0.41 8.18
C LYS A 26 3.47 1.05 7.86
N PHE A 27 2.48 1.95 7.82
CA PHE A 27 2.73 3.38 7.62
C PHE A 27 3.62 3.96 8.72
N PHE A 28 3.38 3.59 9.98
CA PHE A 28 4.20 4.02 11.12
C PHE A 28 5.61 3.42 11.08
N GLU A 29 5.74 2.14 10.74
CA GLU A 29 7.03 1.44 10.71
C GLU A 29 7.94 1.87 9.54
N LYS A 30 7.35 2.06 8.35
CA LYS A 30 8.11 2.22 7.10
C LYS A 30 8.27 3.68 6.68
N LYS A 31 7.59 4.61 7.33
CA LYS A 31 7.65 6.07 7.05
C LYS A 31 7.41 6.43 5.58
N VAL A 32 6.61 5.63 4.87
CA VAL A 32 6.20 5.91 3.47
C VAL A 32 4.86 6.63 3.41
N SER A 33 4.53 7.24 2.26
CA SER A 33 3.27 7.96 2.02
C SER A 33 2.19 7.09 1.37
N GLY A 34 2.59 5.96 0.76
CA GLY A 34 1.67 4.97 0.19
C GLY A 34 2.37 3.64 -0.09
N PHE A 35 1.57 2.65 -0.47
CA PHE A 35 2.02 1.32 -0.82
C PHE A 35 1.34 0.86 -2.12
N PRO A 36 2.05 0.18 -3.03
CA PRO A 36 1.41 -0.66 -4.02
C PRO A 36 0.63 -1.79 -3.32
N VAL A 37 -0.57 -2.08 -3.82
CA VAL A 37 -1.37 -3.23 -3.40
C VAL A 37 -1.17 -4.35 -4.41
N VAL A 38 -0.78 -5.53 -3.96
CA VAL A 38 -0.60 -6.70 -4.80
C VAL A 38 -1.60 -7.79 -4.47
N LYS A 39 -1.98 -8.60 -5.46
CA LYS A 39 -2.87 -9.74 -5.24
C LYS A 39 -2.10 -10.86 -4.52
N LYS A 40 -2.60 -11.28 -3.36
CA LYS A 40 -2.01 -12.34 -2.53
C LYS A 40 -1.75 -13.62 -3.33
N GLY A 41 -0.61 -14.26 -3.09
CA GLY A 41 -0.18 -15.45 -3.82
C GLY A 41 0.34 -15.16 -5.23
N THR A 42 0.33 -13.89 -5.65
CA THR A 42 0.93 -13.41 -6.89
C THR A 42 1.84 -12.21 -6.59
N LYS A 43 2.46 -11.62 -7.63
CA LYS A 43 3.12 -10.31 -7.54
C LYS A 43 2.45 -9.28 -8.44
N GLN A 44 1.20 -9.52 -8.82
CA GLN A 44 0.46 -8.61 -9.68
C GLN A 44 0.02 -7.39 -8.87
N VAL A 45 0.42 -6.20 -9.30
CA VAL A 45 -0.07 -4.94 -8.76
C VAL A 45 -1.51 -4.74 -9.21
N ILE A 46 -2.40 -4.49 -8.25
CA ILE A 46 -3.84 -4.29 -8.48
C ILE A 46 -4.31 -2.89 -8.07
N GLY A 47 -3.44 -2.08 -7.47
CA GLY A 47 -3.77 -0.73 -7.06
C GLY A 47 -2.66 -0.09 -6.23
N ILE A 48 -2.96 1.09 -5.69
CA ILE A 48 -2.10 1.85 -4.78
C ILE A 48 -2.99 2.33 -3.64
N ILE A 49 -2.48 2.27 -2.41
CA ILE A 49 -3.13 2.84 -1.25
C ILE A 49 -2.22 3.89 -0.60
N THR A 50 -2.82 5.01 -0.23
CA THR A 50 -2.19 6.19 0.35
C THR A 50 -2.83 6.52 1.68
N ARG A 51 -2.22 7.43 2.45
CA ARG A 51 -2.84 7.91 3.71
C ARG A 51 -4.19 8.59 3.49
N GLU A 52 -4.39 9.23 2.34
CA GLU A 52 -5.63 9.93 2.01
C GLU A 52 -6.82 8.96 1.90
N ASP A 53 -6.58 7.75 1.39
CA ASP A 53 -7.63 6.74 1.23
C ASP A 53 -8.19 6.31 2.60
N PHE A 54 -7.34 6.16 3.62
CA PHE A 54 -7.78 5.89 4.99
C PHE A 54 -8.59 7.03 5.61
N LEU A 55 -8.30 8.28 5.21
CA LEU A 55 -9.03 9.47 5.69
C LEU A 55 -10.38 9.60 4.99
N LYS A 56 -10.49 9.20 3.72
CA LYS A 56 -11.76 9.17 2.96
C LYS A 56 -12.66 8.01 3.40
N HIS A 57 -12.06 6.89 3.78
CA HIS A 57 -12.77 5.65 4.12
C HIS A 57 -12.50 5.27 5.59
N ILE A 58 -12.91 6.12 6.53
CA ILE A 58 -12.57 5.98 7.96
C ILE A 58 -13.14 4.70 8.59
N TYR A 59 -14.32 4.27 8.14
CA TYR A 59 -15.05 3.11 8.67
C TYR A 59 -14.82 1.82 7.87
N GLU A 60 -14.06 1.88 6.77
CA GLU A 60 -13.82 0.70 5.94
C GLU A 60 -12.62 -0.09 6.46
N GLU A 61 -12.85 -1.38 6.67
CA GLU A 61 -11.88 -2.32 7.24
C GLU A 61 -11.18 -3.14 6.14
N GLN A 62 -11.82 -3.29 4.97
CA GLN A 62 -11.27 -4.06 3.86
C GLN A 62 -10.42 -3.19 2.94
N ILE A 63 -9.14 -3.54 2.79
CA ILE A 63 -8.18 -2.82 1.94
C ILE A 63 -8.64 -2.69 0.49
N ALA A 64 -9.38 -3.68 -0.04
CA ALA A 64 -9.85 -3.64 -1.43
C ALA A 64 -10.95 -2.58 -1.67
N LEU A 65 -11.53 -2.05 -0.59
CA LEU A 65 -12.62 -1.06 -0.59
C LEU A 65 -12.18 0.30 -0.02
N ILE A 66 -10.92 0.40 0.42
CA ILE A 66 -10.24 1.65 0.80
C ILE A 66 -9.52 2.19 -0.44
#